data_AF-W1WR22-F1
#
_entry.id   AF-W1WR22-F1
#
_cell.length_a   1.000
_cell.length_b   1.000
_cell.length_c   1.000
_cell.angle_alpha   90.00
_cell.angle_beta   90.00
_cell.angle_gamma   90.00
#
_symmetry.space_group_name_H-M   'P 1'
#
loop_
_entity.id
_entity.type
_entity.pdbx_description
1 polymer ?
#
loop_
_entity_poly.entity_id
_entity_poly.type
_entity_poly.pdbx_seq_one_letter_code
_entity_poly.pdbx_strand_id
1 'polypeptide(L)'
;NIKIQELEAAQLPRSLDDVTIAVIPMNYVQSAGLSVEKQGFFFESKDEPLTVIVLAVRSEDKDNETYKKIADIYKSDAIKQFINDTFKGSITSAN
;
A
#
# COMPACT_ATOMS: atom_id res chain seq x y z
N ASN A 1 1.33 -7.16 30.16
CA ASN A 1 0.36 -6.15 29.70
C ASN A 1 0.90 -5.44 28.48
N ILE A 2 0.14 -5.43 27.38
CA ILE A 2 0.46 -4.69 26.14
C ILE A 2 -0.24 -3.33 26.23
N LYS A 3 0.46 -2.25 25.88
CA LYS A 3 -0.13 -0.91 25.74
C LYS A 3 -0.17 -0.57 24.27
N ILE A 4 -1.34 -0.21 23.77
CA ILE A 4 -1.55 0.21 22.38
C ILE A 4 -1.64 1.73 22.36
N GLN A 5 -0.84 2.36 21.51
CA GLN A 5 -0.88 3.80 21.29
C GLN A 5 -1.34 4.05 19.85
N GLU A 6 -2.50 4.66 19.71
CA GLU A 6 -3.05 5.03 18.41
C GLU A 6 -2.42 6.34 17.93
N LEU A 7 -1.98 6.34 16.68
CA LEU A 7 -1.35 7.49 16.02
C LEU A 7 -1.87 7.58 14.60
N GLU A 8 -1.85 8.80 14.06
CA GLU A 8 -2.06 9.02 12.63
C GLU A 8 -1.05 8.22 11.80
N ALA A 9 -1.52 7.54 10.75
CA ALA A 9 -0.73 6.54 10.03
C ALA A 9 0.61 7.07 9.50
N ALA A 10 0.64 8.33 9.05
CA ALA A 10 1.84 9.01 8.56
C ALA A 10 2.91 9.28 9.63
N GLN A 11 2.55 9.18 10.92
CA GLN A 11 3.48 9.36 12.05
C GLN A 11 4.18 8.06 12.44
N LEU A 12 3.61 6.91 12.08
CA LEU A 12 4.08 5.60 12.53
C LEU A 12 5.55 5.30 12.18
N PRO A 13 6.11 5.70 11.01
CA PRO A 13 7.54 5.56 10.76
C PRO A 13 8.43 6.31 11.76
N ARG A 14 7.98 7.47 12.24
CA ARG A 14 8.75 8.31 13.17
C ARG A 14 8.65 7.85 14.61
N SER A 15 7.62 7.10 14.97
CA SER A 15 7.45 6.57 16.33
C SER A 15 8.33 5.36 16.62
N LEU A 16 9.09 4.83 15.64
CA LEU A 16 9.90 3.61 15.81
C LEU A 16 10.92 3.71 16.96
N ASP A 17 11.42 4.91 17.27
CA ASP A 17 12.36 5.12 18.38
C ASP A 17 11.67 5.15 19.77
N ASP A 18 10.35 5.32 19.79
CA ASP A 18 9.55 5.50 21.01
C ASP A 18 8.77 4.24 21.41
N VAL A 19 8.68 3.23 20.54
CA VAL A 19 7.87 2.03 20.75
C VAL A 19 8.66 0.74 20.50
N THR A 20 8.24 -0.34 21.15
CA THR A 20 8.84 -1.67 20.89
C THR A 20 8.46 -2.22 19.52
N ILE A 21 7.22 -1.98 19.08
CA ILE A 21 6.68 -2.45 17.80
C ILE A 21 5.79 -1.35 17.22
N ALA A 22 5.97 -1.04 15.93
CA ALA A 22 5.03 -0.25 15.16
C ALA A 22 4.43 -1.09 14.03
N VAL A 23 3.12 -1.00 13.84
CA VAL A 23 2.42 -1.65 12.72
C VAL A 23 2.19 -0.58 11.66
N ILE A 24 2.93 -0.63 10.56
CA ILE A 24 3.02 0.47 9.59
C ILE A 24 2.50 0.03 8.21
N PRO A 25 1.55 0.75 7.60
CA PRO A 25 1.13 0.50 6.23
C PRO A 25 2.27 0.64 5.21
N MET A 26 2.31 -0.22 4.20
CA MET A 26 3.47 -0.35 3.29
C MET A 26 3.79 0.94 2.50
N ASN A 27 2.80 1.78 2.19
CA ASN A 27 3.04 3.06 1.53
C ASN A 27 3.86 4.03 2.42
N TYR A 28 3.68 3.98 3.75
CA TYR A 28 4.46 4.78 4.70
C TYR A 28 5.85 4.20 4.94
N VAL A 29 5.99 2.87 4.92
CA VAL A 29 7.31 2.21 4.92
C VAL A 29 8.15 2.70 3.73
N GLN A 30 7.58 2.67 2.52
CA GLN A 30 8.26 3.11 1.31
C GLN A 30 8.61 4.59 1.32
N SER A 31 7.65 5.47 1.64
CA SER A 31 7.86 6.91 1.64
C SER A 31 8.83 7.38 2.73
N ALA A 32 8.97 6.63 3.84
CA ALA A 32 9.98 6.86 4.86
C ALA A 32 11.36 6.26 4.54
N GLY A 33 11.50 5.58 3.39
CA GLY A 33 12.76 4.93 3.01
C GLY A 33 13.13 3.71 3.86
N LEU A 34 12.15 3.13 4.56
CA LEU A 34 12.32 1.94 5.39
C LEU A 34 12.28 0.68 4.53
N SER A 35 12.87 -0.40 5.02
CA SER A 35 12.88 -1.70 4.35
C SER A 35 12.32 -2.78 5.27
N VAL A 36 11.27 -3.47 4.82
CA VAL A 36 10.69 -4.61 5.54
C VAL A 36 11.73 -5.73 5.72
N GLU A 37 12.59 -5.95 4.74
CA GLU A 37 13.65 -6.97 4.82
C GLU A 37 14.70 -6.63 5.89
N LYS A 38 15.04 -5.34 6.05
CA LYS A 38 16.07 -4.90 7.00
C LYS A 38 15.55 -4.68 8.42
N GLN A 39 14.32 -4.19 8.55
CA GLN A 39 13.77 -3.66 9.80
C GLN A 39 12.48 -4.36 10.23
N GLY A 40 11.80 -5.05 9.32
CA GLY A 40 10.59 -5.81 9.59
C GLY A 40 10.90 -7.22 10.05
N PHE A 41 10.01 -7.78 10.88
CA PHE A 41 10.03 -9.18 11.29
C PHE A 41 8.72 -9.90 10.95
N PHE A 42 7.73 -9.16 10.46
CA PHE A 42 6.43 -9.66 10.05
C PHE A 42 5.90 -8.82 8.89
N PHE A 43 5.29 -9.50 7.92
CA PHE A 43 4.56 -8.89 6.81
C PHE A 43 3.29 -9.69 6.60
N GLU A 44 2.16 -8.99 6.40
CA GLU A 44 0.88 -9.64 6.19
C GLU A 44 0.87 -10.50 4.92
N SER A 45 0.00 -11.51 4.88
CA SER A 45 -0.17 -12.33 3.69
C SER A 45 -0.67 -11.48 2.52
N LYS A 46 -0.14 -11.72 1.32
CA LYS A 46 -0.60 -11.06 0.09
C LYS A 46 -2.03 -11.44 -0.29
N ASP A 47 -2.55 -12.53 0.27
CA ASP A 47 -3.92 -13.01 0.00
C ASP A 47 -4.97 -12.36 0.93
N GLU A 48 -4.56 -11.39 1.78
CA GLU A 48 -5.46 -10.71 2.70
C GLU A 48 -6.41 -9.76 1.95
N PRO A 49 -7.75 -9.94 2.04
CA PRO A 49 -8.72 -9.20 1.22
C PRO A 49 -8.67 -7.67 1.36
N LEU A 50 -8.21 -7.16 2.50
CA LEU A 50 -8.15 -5.72 2.80
C LEU A 50 -6.89 -5.03 2.25
N THR A 51 -5.95 -5.77 1.67
CA THR A 51 -4.70 -5.21 1.12
C THR A 51 -4.85 -4.61 -0.28
N VAL A 52 -6.02 -4.78 -0.91
CA VAL A 52 -6.28 -4.30 -2.27
C VAL A 52 -6.51 -2.80 -2.29
N ILE A 53 -5.60 -2.07 -2.95
CA ILE A 53 -5.80 -0.66 -3.28
C ILE A 53 -6.79 -0.55 -4.44
N VAL A 54 -7.80 0.29 -4.28
CA VAL A 54 -8.87 0.48 -5.27
C VAL A 54 -8.85 1.88 -5.88
N LEU A 55 -9.29 1.97 -7.13
CA LEU A 55 -9.69 3.24 -7.72
C LEU A 55 -11.11 3.57 -7.24
N ALA A 56 -11.27 4.70 -6.55
CA ALA A 56 -12.56 5.15 -6.04
C ALA A 56 -12.99 6.43 -6.76
N VAL A 57 -14.28 6.53 -7.07
CA VAL A 57 -14.92 7.72 -7.67
C VAL A 57 -16.17 8.06 -6.86
N ARG A 58 -16.68 9.30 -7.02
CA ARG A 58 -17.98 9.66 -6.44
C ARG A 58 -19.07 8.80 -7.08
N SER A 59 -20.15 8.54 -6.34
CA SER A 59 -21.20 7.62 -6.78
C SER A 59 -21.86 8.06 -8.09
N GLU A 60 -22.02 9.36 -8.33
CA GLU A 60 -22.56 9.92 -9.57
C GLU A 60 -21.64 9.73 -10.78
N ASP A 61 -20.34 9.51 -10.55
CA ASP A 61 -19.34 9.39 -11.60
C ASP A 61 -19.02 7.94 -11.99
N LYS A 62 -19.71 6.95 -11.40
CA LYS A 62 -19.40 5.52 -11.60
C LYS A 62 -19.37 5.09 -13.08
N ASP A 63 -20.18 5.76 -13.92
CA ASP A 63 -20.33 5.46 -15.34
C ASP A 63 -19.54 6.41 -16.25
N ASN A 64 -18.70 7.28 -15.69
CA ASN A 64 -17.90 8.23 -16.46
C ASN A 64 -16.90 7.49 -17.38
N GLU A 65 -17.05 7.68 -18.69
CA GLU A 65 -16.23 7.02 -19.71
C GLU A 65 -14.73 7.36 -19.60
N THR A 66 -14.39 8.56 -19.13
CA THR A 66 -12.99 8.94 -18.87
C THR A 66 -12.41 8.12 -17.72
N TYR A 67 -13.18 7.90 -16.66
CA TYR A 67 -12.73 7.15 -15.49
C TYR A 67 -12.59 5.66 -15.78
N LYS A 68 -13.52 5.09 -16.57
CA LYS A 68 -13.40 3.73 -17.09
C LYS A 68 -12.11 3.57 -17.91
N LYS A 69 -11.82 4.52 -18.81
CA LYS A 69 -10.58 4.50 -19.59
C LYS A 69 -9.32 4.56 -18.71
N ILE A 70 -9.33 5.34 -17.63
CA ILE A 70 -8.22 5.36 -16.66
C ILE A 70 -8.07 4.00 -15.98
N ALA A 71 -9.17 3.38 -15.55
CA ALA A 71 -9.13 2.06 -14.94
C ALA A 71 -8.58 0.99 -15.89
N ASP A 72 -8.94 1.04 -17.18
CA ASP A 72 -8.42 0.13 -18.20
C ASP A 72 -6.91 0.34 -18.44
N ILE A 73 -6.47 1.60 -18.54
CA ILE A 73 -5.04 1.94 -18.67
C ILE A 73 -4.25 1.44 -17.46
N TYR A 74 -4.79 1.60 -16.25
CA TYR A 74 -4.14 1.14 -15.02
C TYR A 74 -3.95 -0.38 -14.98
N LYS A 75 -4.80 -1.14 -15.69
CA LYS A 75 -4.71 -2.60 -15.84
C LYS A 75 -3.89 -3.06 -17.06
N SER A 76 -3.37 -2.12 -17.85
CA SER A 76 -2.60 -2.44 -19.05
C SER A 76 -1.28 -3.15 -18.75
N ASP A 77 -0.76 -3.90 -19.73
CA ASP A 77 0.51 -4.62 -19.61
C ASP A 77 1.69 -3.68 -19.33
N ALA A 78 1.66 -2.46 -19.87
CA ALA A 78 2.69 -1.46 -19.61
C ALA A 78 2.75 -1.06 -18.13
N ILE A 79 1.59 -0.87 -17.48
CA ILE A 79 1.52 -0.54 -16.05
C ILE A 79 1.88 -1.76 -15.20
N LYS A 80 1.40 -2.96 -15.58
CA LYS A 80 1.79 -4.22 -14.93
C LYS A 80 3.30 -4.42 -14.93
N GLN A 81 3.94 -4.19 -16.07
CA GLN A 81 5.38 -4.29 -16.22
C GLN A 81 6.10 -3.22 -15.37
N PHE A 82 5.65 -1.97 -15.41
CA PHE A 82 6.20 -0.90 -14.58
C PHE A 82 6.14 -1.25 -13.07
N ILE A 83 5.02 -1.77 -12.58
CA ILE A 83 4.86 -2.18 -11.18
C ILE A 83 5.85 -3.27 -10.83
N ASN A 84 5.96 -4.31 -11.66
CA ASN A 84 6.89 -5.41 -11.44
C ASN A 84 8.36 -4.94 -11.44
N ASP A 85 8.72 -4.07 -12.37
CA ASP A 85 10.07 -3.57 -12.52
C ASP A 85 10.48 -2.60 -11.40
N THR A 86 9.54 -1.78 -10.92
CA THR A 86 9.80 -0.78 -9.89
C THR A 86 9.79 -1.38 -8.49
N PHE A 87 8.78 -2.18 -8.19
CA PHE A 87 8.52 -2.66 -6.83
C PHE A 87 9.05 -4.06 -6.56
N LYS A 88 9.57 -4.77 -7.58
CA LYS A 88 10.24 -6.08 -7.44
C LYS A 88 9.45 -7.09 -6.59
N GLY A 89 8.13 -7.09 -6.74
CA GLY A 89 7.23 -7.99 -6.02
C GLY A 89 6.81 -7.55 -4.61
N SER A 90 7.24 -6.38 -4.12
CA SER A 90 6.70 -5.77 -2.89
C SER A 90 5.29 -5.20 -3.10
N ILE A 91 4.97 -4.77 -4.32
CA ILE A 91 3.63 -4.44 -4.79
C ILE A 91 3.35 -5.31 -6.03
N THR A 92 2.13 -5.82 -6.13
CA THR A 92 1.64 -6.56 -7.30
C THR A 92 0.49 -5.80 -7.95
N SER A 93 0.38 -5.90 -9.29
CA SER A 93 -0.77 -5.35 -10.00
C SER A 93 -2.06 -6.03 -9.56
N ALA A 94 -3.17 -5.29 -9.57
CA ALA A 94 -4.50 -5.88 -9.58
C ALA A 94 -4.65 -6.80 -10.80
N ASN A 95 -5.39 -7.89 -10.63
CA ASN A 95 -5.72 -8.83 -11.71
C ASN A 95 -6.57 -8.16 -12.79
#